data_AF-A0A959F3G7-F1
#
_entry.id   AF-A0A959F3G7-F1
#
_cell.length_a   1.000
_cell.length_b   1.000
_cell.length_c   1.000
_cell.angle_alpha   90.00
_cell.angle_beta   90.00
_cell.angle_gamma   90.00
#
_symmetry.space_group_name_H-M   'P 1'
#
loop_
_entity.id
_entity.type
_entity.pdbx_description
1 polymer ?
#
loop_
_entity_poly.entity_id
_entity_poly.type
_entity_poly.pdbx_seq_one_letter_code
_entity_poly.pdbx_strand_id
1 'polypeptide(L)'
;MKFRLLYTTFALLLGGFLLLNSSGGRAATQNEGNTGAPGDNNENNRTCQSCHNTGISIQVTVGLELFDEAGSIVTNYVPGDIYTAQVTVTPVAGNPNGYGFQMLSLIDAGQIPTNSWLNPGANVQIAS
;
A
#
# COMPACT_ATOMS: atom_id res chain seq x y z
N MET A 1 5.57 11.55 47.87
CA MET A 1 4.70 11.86 46.70
C MET A 1 5.46 11.86 45.38
N LYS A 2 6.68 12.42 45.30
CA LYS A 2 7.49 12.50 44.06
C LYS A 2 7.82 11.14 43.40
N PHE A 3 8.22 10.13 44.19
CA PHE A 3 8.54 8.81 43.64
C PHE A 3 7.31 8.03 43.14
N ARG A 4 6.16 8.19 43.80
CA ARG A 4 4.91 7.54 43.36
C ARG A 4 4.47 8.07 41.99
N LEU A 5 4.58 9.38 41.79
CA LEU A 5 4.29 10.02 40.51
C LEU A 5 5.26 9.51 39.43
N LEU A 6 6.56 9.44 39.74
CA LEU A 6 7.57 8.95 38.80
C LEU A 6 7.29 7.51 38.31
N TYR A 7 7.00 6.58 39.22
CA TYR A 7 6.74 5.18 38.85
C TYR A 7 5.42 5.01 38.09
N THR A 8 4.39 5.80 38.42
CA THR A 8 3.12 5.76 37.67
C THR A 8 3.27 6.33 36.27
N THR A 9 4.00 7.43 36.09
CA THR A 9 4.28 7.96 34.75
C THR A 9 5.11 6.98 33.92
N PHE A 10 6.13 6.35 34.51
CA PHE A 10 6.94 5.35 33.80
C PHE A 10 6.14 4.11 33.41
N ALA A 11 5.28 3.60 34.31
CA ALA A 11 4.43 2.45 34.03
C ALA A 11 3.39 2.75 32.93
N LEU A 12 2.83 3.96 32.90
CA LEU A 12 1.89 4.38 31.85
C LEU A 12 2.59 4.54 30.49
N LEU A 13 3.82 5.06 30.45
CA LEU A 13 4.59 5.17 29.21
C LEU A 13 4.99 3.80 28.67
N LEU A 14 5.45 2.89 29.54
CA LEU A 14 5.78 1.52 29.16
C LEU A 14 4.53 0.76 28.69
N GLY A 15 3.41 0.89 29.41
CA GLY A 15 2.13 0.31 29.02
C GLY A 15 1.63 0.87 27.69
N GLY A 16 1.76 2.18 27.47
CA GLY A 16 1.44 2.83 26.20
C GLY A 16 2.29 2.28 25.06
N PHE A 17 3.61 2.16 25.24
CA PHE A 17 4.53 1.65 24.24
C PHE A 17 4.22 0.20 23.82
N LEU A 18 3.87 -0.66 24.79
CA LEU A 18 3.50 -2.06 24.52
C LEU A 18 2.17 -2.20 23.77
N LEU A 19 1.33 -1.16 23.80
CA LEU A 19 0.04 -1.11 23.09
C LEU A 19 0.12 -0.38 21.74
N LEU A 20 1.27 0.18 21.38
CA LEU A 20 1.49 0.74 20.05
C LEU A 20 1.61 -0.40 19.03
N ASN A 21 0.54 -0.64 18.28
CA ASN A 21 0.55 -1.53 17.13
C ASN A 21 0.12 -0.71 15.89
N SER A 22 0.98 -0.66 14.88
CA SER A 22 0.68 -0.05 13.59
C SER A 22 0.74 -1.12 12.51
N SER A 23 -0.41 -1.70 12.19
CA SER A 23 -0.55 -2.72 11.13
C SER A 23 -1.25 -2.20 9.87
N GLY A 24 -1.78 -0.97 9.92
CA GLY A 24 -2.51 -0.39 8.79
C GLY A 24 -1.57 0.05 7.67
N GLY A 25 -1.92 -0.29 6.42
CA GLY A 25 -1.22 0.20 5.24
C GLY A 25 -1.30 1.72 5.10
N ARG A 26 -0.48 2.29 4.19
CA ARG A 26 -0.41 3.75 3.96
C ARG A 26 -1.76 4.34 3.55
N ALA A 27 -2.51 3.63 2.70
CA ALA A 27 -3.88 3.99 2.34
C ALA A 27 -4.80 4.05 3.57
N ALA A 28 -4.76 3.05 4.45
CA ALA A 28 -5.64 2.95 5.62
C ALA A 28 -5.34 3.99 6.72
N THR A 29 -4.08 4.38 6.87
CA THR A 29 -3.61 5.19 8.01
C THR A 29 -3.38 6.66 7.66
N GLN A 30 -3.01 6.95 6.42
CA GLN A 30 -2.54 8.27 5.99
C GLN A 30 -3.26 8.76 4.73
N ASN A 31 -4.09 7.93 4.11
CA ASN A 31 -4.78 8.23 2.85
C ASN A 31 -3.82 8.77 1.77
N GLU A 32 -2.62 8.19 1.73
CA GLU A 32 -1.50 8.63 0.90
C GLU A 32 -0.92 7.46 0.10
N GLY A 33 -0.68 7.67 -1.19
CA GLY A 33 -0.04 6.69 -2.08
C GLY A 33 1.49 6.77 -1.99
N ASN A 34 2.18 5.64 -2.13
CA ASN A 34 3.65 5.55 -2.28
C ASN A 34 4.03 4.76 -3.53
N THR A 35 3.29 5.00 -4.61
CA THR A 35 3.53 4.37 -5.91
C THR A 35 4.64 5.07 -6.69
N GLY A 36 4.89 6.35 -6.37
CA GLY A 36 5.79 7.23 -7.12
C GLY A 36 5.13 7.95 -8.30
N ALA A 37 3.79 7.87 -8.40
CA ALA A 37 3.03 8.63 -9.38
C ALA A 37 3.06 10.14 -9.11
N PRO A 38 2.84 10.97 -10.16
CA PRO A 38 2.63 12.40 -9.97
C PRO A 38 1.49 12.68 -8.99
N GLY A 39 1.75 13.54 -8.00
CA GLY A 39 0.79 13.83 -6.93
C GLY A 39 0.85 12.90 -5.72
N ASP A 40 1.58 11.76 -5.79
CA ASP A 40 1.85 10.95 -4.60
C ASP A 40 2.90 11.62 -3.69
N ASN A 41 2.58 11.75 -2.40
CA ASN A 41 3.42 12.38 -1.38
C ASN A 41 4.04 13.71 -1.87
N ASN A 42 3.19 14.74 -2.04
CA ASN A 42 3.45 16.09 -2.58
C ASN A 42 4.84 16.71 -2.34
N GLU A 43 5.60 16.26 -1.33
CA GLU A 43 6.89 16.82 -0.95
C GLU A 43 8.10 15.90 -1.15
N ASN A 44 7.95 14.59 -1.39
CA ASN A 44 9.10 13.67 -1.28
C ASN A 44 9.16 12.52 -2.30
N ASN A 45 8.18 12.36 -3.20
CA ASN A 45 8.09 11.26 -4.17
C ASN A 45 8.46 9.89 -3.55
N ARG A 46 7.96 9.65 -2.34
CA ARG A 46 8.35 8.51 -1.51
C ARG A 46 7.68 7.26 -2.05
N THR A 47 8.44 6.21 -2.32
CA THR A 47 7.88 4.92 -2.74
C THR A 47 7.88 3.92 -1.58
N CYS A 48 7.19 2.77 -1.73
CA CYS A 48 7.35 1.67 -0.77
C CYS A 48 8.83 1.33 -0.55
N GLN A 49 9.64 1.38 -1.62
CA GLN A 49 11.09 1.15 -1.54
C GLN A 49 11.79 2.18 -0.66
N SER A 50 11.35 3.44 -0.61
CA SER A 50 11.97 4.43 0.27
C SER A 50 11.94 4.03 1.76
N CYS A 51 10.98 3.20 2.19
CA CYS A 51 10.89 2.66 3.56
C CYS A 51 11.31 1.19 3.67
N HIS A 52 11.15 0.40 2.60
CA HIS A 52 11.38 -1.05 2.56
C HIS A 52 12.64 -1.47 1.82
N ASN A 53 13.47 -0.55 1.33
CA ASN A 53 14.75 -0.84 0.69
C ASN A 53 15.81 -1.24 1.74
N THR A 54 15.52 -2.30 2.49
CA THR A 54 16.42 -2.92 3.46
C THR A 54 17.22 -4.04 2.78
N GLY A 55 17.97 -3.66 1.73
CA GLY A 55 18.98 -4.50 1.06
C GLY A 55 18.46 -5.79 0.40
N ILE A 56 19.40 -6.62 -0.06
CA ILE A 56 19.17 -7.87 -0.83
C ILE A 56 18.32 -8.92 -0.07
N SER A 57 18.01 -8.68 1.20
CA SER A 57 17.39 -9.65 2.12
C SER A 57 15.96 -10.06 1.73
N ILE A 58 15.18 -9.15 1.15
CA ILE A 58 13.84 -9.43 0.60
C ILE A 58 13.72 -8.68 -0.72
N GLN A 59 13.46 -9.40 -1.79
CA GLN A 59 13.21 -8.84 -3.12
C GLN A 59 11.96 -9.48 -3.70
N VAL A 60 11.19 -8.71 -4.46
CA VAL A 60 9.98 -9.18 -5.12
C VAL A 60 9.91 -8.70 -6.57
N THR A 61 9.20 -9.44 -7.41
CA THR A 61 8.66 -8.97 -8.69
C THR A 61 7.17 -8.75 -8.56
N VAL A 62 6.62 -7.80 -9.32
CA VAL A 62 5.20 -7.48 -9.33
C VAL A 62 4.67 -7.67 -10.75
N GLY A 63 3.64 -8.50 -10.89
CA GLY A 63 2.84 -8.66 -12.10
C GLY A 63 1.51 -7.94 -11.97
N LEU A 64 1.03 -7.36 -13.07
CA LEU A 64 -0.29 -6.76 -13.19
C LEU A 64 -0.97 -7.33 -14.43
N GLU A 65 -2.13 -7.94 -14.23
CA GLU A 65 -2.97 -8.48 -15.29
C GLU A 65 -4.37 -7.89 -15.18
N LEU A 66 -5.00 -7.65 -16.33
CA LEU A 66 -6.38 -7.22 -16.41
C LEU A 66 -7.21 -8.36 -17.00
N PHE A 67 -8.33 -8.65 -16.36
CA PHE A 67 -9.29 -9.66 -16.81
C PHE A 67 -10.62 -8.99 -17.16
N ASP A 68 -11.24 -9.41 -18.25
CA ASP A 68 -12.61 -9.04 -18.58
C ASP A 68 -13.64 -9.73 -17.65
N GLU A 69 -14.91 -9.44 -17.85
CA GLU A 69 -16.01 -10.06 -17.08
C GLU A 69 -16.09 -11.58 -17.28
N ALA A 70 -15.63 -12.09 -18.43
CA ALA A 70 -15.56 -13.53 -18.71
C ALA A 70 -14.34 -14.21 -18.05
N GLY A 71 -13.46 -13.46 -17.39
CA GLY A 71 -12.25 -13.96 -16.74
C GLY A 71 -11.10 -14.23 -17.72
N SER A 72 -11.12 -13.65 -18.91
CA SER A 72 -10.03 -13.73 -19.89
C SER A 72 -9.07 -12.57 -19.72
N ILE A 73 -7.77 -12.83 -19.84
CA ILE A 73 -6.74 -11.77 -19.82
C ILE A 73 -6.93 -10.86 -21.04
N VAL A 74 -6.95 -9.55 -20.81
CA VAL A 74 -7.04 -8.54 -21.86
C VAL A 74 -5.71 -7.81 -22.02
N THR A 75 -5.37 -7.49 -23.27
CA THR A 75 -4.17 -6.70 -23.61
C THR A 75 -4.50 -5.30 -24.13
N ASN A 76 -5.79 -5.02 -24.37
CA ASN A 76 -6.27 -3.74 -24.88
C ASN A 76 -7.42 -3.25 -24.02
N TYR A 77 -7.39 -1.96 -23.67
CA TYR A 77 -8.46 -1.31 -22.92
C TYR A 77 -9.57 -0.84 -23.88
N VAL A 78 -10.81 -1.19 -23.55
CA VAL A 78 -12.01 -0.62 -24.15
C VAL A 78 -12.64 0.34 -23.15
N PRO A 79 -12.82 1.63 -23.51
CA PRO A 79 -13.42 2.61 -22.62
C PRO A 79 -14.84 2.23 -22.18
N GLY A 80 -15.08 2.30 -20.87
CA GLY A 80 -16.39 2.03 -20.26
C GLY A 80 -16.58 0.61 -19.74
N ASP A 81 -15.74 -0.34 -20.17
CA ASP A 81 -15.78 -1.71 -19.66
C ASP A 81 -15.20 -1.81 -18.25
N ILE A 82 -15.70 -2.77 -17.48
CA ILE A 82 -15.22 -3.08 -16.13
C ILE A 82 -14.23 -4.24 -16.24
N TYR A 83 -13.06 -4.05 -15.65
CA TYR A 83 -11.99 -5.05 -15.62
C TYR A 83 -11.66 -5.42 -14.18
N THR A 84 -11.30 -6.69 -13.98
CA THR A 84 -10.66 -7.13 -12.74
C THR A 84 -9.15 -6.94 -12.87
N ALA A 85 -8.59 -6.05 -12.07
CA ALA A 85 -7.14 -5.89 -11.97
C ALA A 85 -6.57 -6.86 -10.93
N GLN A 86 -5.67 -7.74 -11.35
CA GLN A 86 -4.97 -8.67 -10.48
C GLN A 86 -3.51 -8.26 -10.33
N VAL A 87 -3.08 -8.09 -9.08
CA VAL A 87 -1.68 -7.85 -8.73
C VAL A 87 -1.10 -9.11 -8.12
N THR A 88 -0.01 -9.59 -8.70
CA THR A 88 0.73 -10.77 -8.23
C THR A 88 2.10 -10.32 -7.73
N VAL A 89 2.38 -10.53 -6.44
CA VAL A 89 3.69 -10.22 -5.83
C VAL A 89 4.45 -11.52 -5.59
N THR A 90 5.58 -11.69 -6.28
CA THR A 90 6.38 -12.92 -6.20
C THR A 90 7.73 -12.63 -5.54
N PRO A 91 8.10 -13.29 -4.43
CA PRO A 91 9.43 -13.14 -3.86
C PRO A 91 10.49 -13.74 -4.79
N VAL A 92 11.56 -12.99 -5.04
CA VAL A 92 12.75 -13.45 -5.77
C VAL A 92 13.96 -13.67 -4.85
N ALA A 93 13.95 -13.07 -3.65
CA ALA A 93 14.93 -13.33 -2.60
C ALA A 93 14.30 -13.19 -1.22
N GLY A 94 14.85 -13.90 -0.23
CA GLY A 94 14.34 -13.94 1.14
C GLY A 94 13.12 -14.83 1.32
N ASN A 95 12.56 -14.83 2.53
CA ASN A 95 11.32 -15.52 2.88
C ASN A 95 10.38 -14.55 3.60
N PRO A 96 9.69 -13.65 2.88
CA PRO A 96 8.81 -12.67 3.49
C PRO A 96 7.59 -13.35 4.11
N ASN A 97 7.25 -12.99 5.35
CA ASN A 97 6.04 -13.48 6.04
C ASN A 97 4.74 -12.87 5.47
N GLY A 98 4.84 -11.84 4.63
CA GLY A 98 3.71 -11.17 4.02
C GLY A 98 4.18 -10.12 3.00
N TYR A 99 3.23 -9.59 2.24
CA TYR A 99 3.47 -8.56 1.24
C TYR A 99 2.31 -7.56 1.22
N GLY A 100 2.57 -6.40 0.62
CA GLY A 100 1.57 -5.40 0.30
C GLY A 100 1.87 -4.79 -1.06
N PHE A 101 0.89 -4.12 -1.63
CA PHE A 101 1.05 -3.38 -2.87
C PHE A 101 0.24 -2.09 -2.80
N GLN A 102 0.54 -1.17 -3.70
CA GLN A 102 -0.28 -0.01 -3.99
C GLN A 102 -0.40 0.12 -5.49
N MET A 103 -1.57 0.55 -5.95
CA MET A 103 -1.82 0.82 -7.36
C MET A 103 -2.75 2.02 -7.48
N LEU A 104 -2.64 2.71 -8.61
CA LEU A 104 -3.56 3.76 -9.03
C LEU A 104 -3.74 3.68 -10.53
N SER A 105 -4.71 4.45 -11.03
CA SER A 105 -4.93 4.66 -12.46
C SER A 105 -4.82 6.15 -12.76
N LEU A 106 -4.18 6.46 -13.88
CA LEU A 106 -3.95 7.81 -14.36
C LEU A 106 -4.32 7.89 -15.84
N ILE A 107 -4.86 9.03 -16.27
CA ILE A 107 -4.81 9.42 -17.68
C ILE A 107 -3.40 9.93 -17.95
N ASP A 108 -2.71 9.31 -18.89
CA ASP A 108 -1.33 9.66 -19.24
C ASP A 108 -1.19 11.14 -19.64
N ALA A 109 -2.12 11.60 -20.49
CA ALA A 109 -2.25 13.01 -20.82
C ALA A 109 -2.60 13.84 -19.58
N GLY A 110 -1.61 14.57 -19.07
CA GLY A 110 -1.76 15.43 -17.89
C GLY A 110 -1.64 14.72 -16.54
N GLN A 111 -1.34 13.41 -16.52
CA GLN A 111 -1.12 12.64 -15.30
C GLN A 111 -2.29 12.75 -14.31
N ILE A 112 -3.52 12.72 -14.83
CA ILE A 112 -4.72 12.99 -14.06
C ILE A 112 -5.19 11.69 -13.40
N PRO A 113 -5.30 11.62 -12.06
CA PRO A 113 -5.83 10.44 -11.39
C PRO A 113 -7.26 10.11 -11.80
N THR A 114 -7.51 8.84 -12.07
CA THR A 114 -8.85 8.29 -12.25
C THR A 114 -9.17 7.41 -11.05
N ASN A 115 -10.25 7.71 -10.32
CA ASN A 115 -10.66 6.95 -9.14
C ASN A 115 -12.00 6.25 -9.39
N SER A 116 -11.97 5.27 -10.30
CA SER A 116 -13.15 4.46 -10.64
C SER A 116 -13.00 3.01 -10.15
N TRP A 117 -12.15 2.81 -9.14
CA TRP A 117 -11.98 1.51 -8.49
C TRP A 117 -13.27 1.11 -7.76
N LEU A 118 -13.62 -0.17 -7.85
CA LEU A 118 -14.81 -0.74 -7.23
C LEU A 118 -14.53 -2.20 -6.85
N ASN A 119 -15.30 -2.72 -5.90
CA ASN A 119 -15.24 -4.11 -5.43
C ASN A 119 -13.80 -4.61 -5.13
N PRO A 120 -13.08 -3.98 -4.19
CA PRO A 120 -11.73 -4.43 -3.85
C PRO A 120 -11.74 -5.88 -3.35
N GLY A 121 -10.69 -6.62 -3.70
CA GLY A 121 -10.48 -7.97 -3.19
C GLY A 121 -10.31 -8.01 -1.67
N ALA A 122 -10.33 -9.21 -1.09
CA ALA A 122 -10.09 -9.37 0.34
C ALA A 122 -8.74 -8.74 0.76
N ASN A 123 -8.74 -8.02 1.88
CA ASN A 123 -7.58 -7.30 2.43
C ASN A 123 -7.03 -6.17 1.53
N VAL A 124 -7.81 -5.69 0.56
CA VAL A 124 -7.50 -4.52 -0.25
C VAL A 124 -8.43 -3.37 0.16
N GLN A 125 -7.89 -2.15 0.23
CA GLN A 125 -8.66 -0.95 0.52
C GLN A 125 -8.44 0.09 -0.60
N ILE A 126 -9.54 0.70 -1.03
CA ILE A 126 -9.51 1.86 -1.92
C ILE A 126 -9.33 3.11 -1.06
N ALA A 127 -8.29 3.89 -1.34
CA ALA A 127 -8.09 5.22 -0.76
C ALA A 127 -9.03 6.23 -1.44
N SER A 128 -9.64 7.11 -0.65
CA SER A 128 -10.67 8.06 -1.09
C SER A 128 -10.23 9.51 -0.92
#